data_AF-A0A1U7ETV4-F1
#
_entry.id   AF-A0A1U7ETV4-F1
#
_cell.length_a   1.000
_cell.length_b   1.000
_cell.length_c   1.000
_cell.angle_alpha   90.00
_cell.angle_beta   90.00
_cell.angle_gamma   90.00
#
_symmetry.space_group_name_H-M   'P 1'
#
loop_
_entity.id
_entity.type
_entity.pdbx_description
1 polymer ?
#
loop_
_entity_poly.entity_id
_entity_poly.type
_entity_poly.pdbx_seq_one_letter_code
_entity_poly.pdbx_strand_id
1 'polypeptide(L)'
;MRASVRFFPVYSALLWALAVLLYGVGDLVTTVAGTRHEHVREAAPLTRRLFGPAPSAWRFGLFKLGLLGAFYAVTRTVVPPPYQPAVPAAIAVVGLVAVGNNLRVLWRVS
;
A
#
# COMPACT_ATOMS: atom_id res chain seq x y z
N MET A 1 -30.35 8.40 23.06
CA MET A 1 -29.21 8.13 22.14
C MET A 1 -28.09 7.48 22.96
N ARG A 2 -27.79 6.19 22.78
CA ARG A 2 -26.64 5.54 23.42
C ARG A 2 -25.39 5.87 22.59
N ALA A 3 -24.44 6.58 23.19
CA ALA A 3 -23.09 6.69 22.64
C ALA A 3 -22.45 5.29 22.69
N SER A 4 -22.44 4.59 21.56
CA SER A 4 -21.66 3.37 21.43
C SER A 4 -20.19 3.78 21.35
N VAL A 5 -19.46 3.55 22.44
CA VAL A 5 -17.99 3.61 22.44
C VAL A 5 -17.54 2.59 21.39
N ARG A 6 -17.13 3.07 20.22
CA ARG A 6 -16.60 2.23 19.15
C ARG A 6 -15.23 1.73 19.60
N PHE A 7 -15.21 0.57 20.27
CA PHE A 7 -13.96 -0.14 20.54
C PHE A 7 -13.28 -0.43 19.22
N PHE A 8 -12.11 0.16 19.01
CA PHE A 8 -11.20 -0.28 17.97
C PHE A 8 -10.43 -1.46 18.53
N PRO A 9 -10.67 -2.66 18.02
CA PRO A 9 -9.92 -3.80 18.47
C PRO A 9 -8.47 -3.67 18.01
N VAL A 10 -7.52 -4.05 18.88
CA VAL A 10 -6.06 -3.96 18.63
C VAL A 10 -5.66 -4.60 17.30
N TYR A 11 -6.34 -5.67 16.89
CA TYR A 11 -6.09 -6.33 15.60
C TYR A 11 -6.33 -5.39 14.40
N SER A 12 -7.25 -4.43 14.48
CA SER A 12 -7.50 -3.48 13.41
C SER A 12 -6.33 -2.50 13.23
N ALA A 13 -5.74 -2.06 14.34
CA ALA A 13 -4.55 -1.20 14.31
C ALA A 13 -3.33 -1.95 13.74
N LEU A 14 -3.13 -3.21 14.12
CA LEU A 14 -2.07 -4.05 13.57
C LEU A 14 -2.22 -4.26 12.06
N LEU A 15 -3.44 -4.50 11.58
CA LEU A 15 -3.69 -4.63 10.14
C LEU A 15 -3.38 -3.34 9.37
N TRP A 16 -3.74 -2.17 9.92
CA TRP A 16 -3.37 -0.88 9.31
C TRP A 16 -1.86 -0.66 9.32
N ALA A 17 -1.17 -1.01 10.41
CA ALA A 17 0.29 -0.94 10.47
C ALA A 17 0.92 -1.85 9.39
N LEU A 18 0.43 -3.08 9.24
CA LEU A 18 0.87 -4.00 8.18
C LEU A 18 0.58 -3.44 6.78
N ALA A 19 -0.59 -2.86 6.56
CA ALA A 19 -0.93 -2.22 5.29
C ALA A 19 0.03 -1.07 4.96
N VAL A 20 0.32 -0.19 5.94
CA VAL A 20 1.26 0.92 5.76
C VAL A 20 2.68 0.40 5.51
N LEU A 21 3.14 -0.60 6.26
CA LEU A 21 4.49 -1.13 6.12
C LEU A 21 4.69 -1.89 4.81
N LEU A 22 3.73 -2.71 4.39
CA LEU A 22 3.85 -3.53 3.18
C LEU A 22 3.49 -2.74 1.92
N TYR A 23 2.28 -2.19 1.86
CA TYR A 23 1.80 -1.47 0.66
C TYR A 23 2.34 -0.05 0.59
N GLY A 24 2.50 0.63 1.72
CA GLY A 24 3.04 1.98 1.77
C GLY A 24 4.56 1.99 1.59
N VAL A 25 5.27 1.62 2.65
CA VAL A 25 6.72 1.77 2.76
C VAL A 25 7.49 0.74 1.94
N GLY A 26 7.18 -0.55 2.13
CA GLY A 26 7.90 -1.65 1.49
C GLY A 26 7.81 -1.58 -0.03
N ASP A 27 6.59 -1.45 -0.56
CA ASP A 27 6.40 -1.31 -2.01
C ASP A 27 7.10 -0.05 -2.56
N LEU A 28 6.96 1.09 -1.90
CA LEU A 28 7.66 2.32 -2.29
C LEU A 28 9.18 2.13 -2.38
N VAL A 29 9.79 1.60 -1.33
CA VAL A 29 11.25 1.40 -1.25
C VAL A 29 11.71 0.44 -2.34
N THR A 30 11.00 -0.69 -2.51
CA THR A 30 11.41 -1.72 -3.47
C THR A 30 11.17 -1.30 -4.92
N THR A 31 10.08 -0.57 -5.23
CA THR A 31 9.87 0.03 -6.56
C THR A 31 10.96 1.05 -6.87
N VAL A 32 11.25 1.98 -5.96
CA VAL A 32 12.28 3.01 -6.18
C VAL A 32 13.65 2.37 -6.34
N ALA A 33 13.98 1.34 -5.55
CA ALA A 33 15.20 0.58 -5.74
C ALA A 33 15.27 -0.06 -7.13
N GLY A 34 14.18 -0.69 -7.60
CA GLY A 34 14.11 -1.28 -8.94
C GLY A 34 14.33 -0.27 -10.06
N THR A 35 13.77 0.95 -9.93
CA THR A 35 13.94 2.00 -10.96
C THR A 35 15.38 2.50 -11.12
N ARG A 36 16.29 2.18 -10.20
CA ARG A 36 17.72 2.51 -10.32
C ARG A 36 18.45 1.60 -11.31
N HIS A 37 17.83 0.53 -11.79
CA HIS A 37 18.43 -0.40 -12.74
C HIS A 37 17.86 -0.13 -14.14
N GLU A 38 18.73 0.18 -15.11
CA GLU A 38 18.33 0.66 -16.45
C GLU A 38 17.39 -0.29 -17.21
N HIS A 39 17.43 -1.59 -16.89
CA HIS A 39 16.63 -2.63 -17.53
C HIS A 39 15.34 -2.99 -16.78
N VAL A 40 15.08 -2.40 -15.62
CA VAL A 40 13.88 -2.66 -14.82
C VAL A 40 12.87 -1.53 -15.02
N ARG A 41 11.65 -1.88 -15.39
CA ARG A 41 10.56 -0.92 -15.62
C ARG A 41 9.33 -1.33 -14.83
N GLU A 42 8.59 -0.31 -14.38
CA GLU A 42 7.30 -0.50 -13.73
C GLU A 42 6.32 -1.19 -14.68
N ALA A 43 5.85 -2.39 -14.29
CA ALA A 43 4.95 -3.20 -15.10
C ALA A 43 3.48 -2.84 -14.91
N ALA A 44 3.11 -2.25 -13.76
CA ALA A 44 1.72 -1.93 -13.47
C ALA A 44 1.21 -0.84 -14.44
N PRO A 45 0.17 -1.11 -15.26
CA PRO A 45 -0.29 -0.17 -16.28
C PRO A 45 -0.73 1.19 -15.70
N LEU A 46 -1.38 1.18 -14.53
CA LEU A 46 -1.84 2.39 -13.87
C LEU A 46 -0.66 3.23 -13.37
N THR A 47 0.28 2.62 -12.66
CA THR A 47 1.48 3.30 -12.13
C THR A 47 2.31 3.88 -13.28
N ARG A 48 2.50 3.12 -14.35
CA ARG A 48 3.22 3.57 -15.54
C ARG A 48 2.52 4.72 -16.27
N ARG A 49 1.19 4.74 -16.34
CA ARG A 49 0.43 5.86 -16.91
C ARG A 49 0.53 7.13 -16.08
N LEU A 50 0.52 7.01 -14.74
CA LEU A 50 0.54 8.15 -13.83
C LEU A 50 1.94 8.74 -13.62
N PHE A 51 2.97 7.90 -13.60
CA PHE A 51 4.32 8.29 -13.19
C PHE A 51 5.40 8.00 -14.23
N GLY A 52 5.07 7.38 -15.36
CA GLY A 52 6.05 6.94 -16.35
C GLY A 52 6.76 5.63 -15.96
N PRO A 53 7.79 5.22 -16.73
CA PRO A 53 8.49 3.94 -16.50
C PRO A 53 9.33 3.90 -15.21
N ALA A 54 9.68 5.07 -14.66
CA ALA A 54 10.49 5.23 -13.46
C ALA A 54 9.86 6.26 -12.52
N PRO A 55 8.93 5.86 -11.63
CA PRO A 55 8.30 6.77 -10.68
C PRO A 55 9.32 7.41 -9.71
N SER A 56 9.26 8.73 -9.54
CA SER A 56 10.01 9.41 -8.48
C SER A 56 9.49 8.99 -7.10
N ALA A 57 10.39 8.79 -6.13
CA ALA A 57 10.03 8.44 -4.76
C ALA A 57 8.99 9.39 -4.14
N TRP A 58 9.14 10.69 -4.37
CA TRP A 58 8.23 11.71 -3.83
C TRP A 58 6.80 11.57 -4.39
N ARG A 59 6.63 11.59 -5.72
CA ARG A 59 5.30 11.49 -6.35
C ARG A 59 4.61 10.16 -6.03
N PHE A 60 5.37 9.07 -6.01
CA PHE A 60 4.84 7.75 -5.69
C PHE A 60 4.48 7.60 -4.21
N GLY A 61 5.30 8.16 -3.32
CA GLY A 61 5.01 8.24 -1.88
C GLY A 61 3.75 9.04 -1.59
N LEU A 62 3.60 10.24 -2.18
CA LEU A 62 2.38 11.04 -2.05
C LEU A 62 1.13 10.32 -2.55
N PHE A 63 1.24 9.61 -3.68
CA PHE A 63 0.14 8.81 -4.20
C PHE A 63 -0.29 7.70 -3.23
N LYS A 64 0.67 6.97 -2.65
CA LYS A 64 0.39 5.95 -1.64
C LYS A 64 -0.22 6.52 -0.38
N LEU A 65 0.28 7.66 0.10
CA LEU A 65 -0.31 8.37 1.25
C LEU A 65 -1.75 8.76 0.97
N GLY A 66 -2.04 9.32 -0.22
CA GLY A 66 -3.39 9.65 -0.65
C GLY A 66 -4.31 8.43 -0.71
N LEU A 67 -3.84 7.33 -1.29
CA LEU A 67 -4.59 6.06 -1.36
C LEU A 67 -4.89 5.47 0.02
N LEU A 68 -3.86 5.36 0.88
CA LEU A 68 -4.02 4.83 2.23
C LEU A 68 -4.96 5.72 3.05
N GLY A 69 -4.82 7.04 2.94
CA GLY A 69 -5.72 8.01 3.56
C GLY A 69 -7.17 7.88 3.08
N ALA A 70 -7.37 7.72 1.77
CA ALA A 70 -8.69 7.53 1.18
C ALA A 70 -9.34 6.22 1.64
N PHE A 71 -8.60 5.10 1.61
CA PHE A 71 -9.10 3.82 2.11
C PHE A 71 -9.41 3.87 3.59
N TYR A 72 -8.57 4.53 4.40
CA TYR A 72 -8.82 4.72 5.81
C TYR A 72 -10.12 5.52 6.02
N ALA A 73 -10.27 6.65 5.32
CA ALA A 73 -11.49 7.47 5.38
C ALA A 73 -12.74 6.66 5.01
N VAL A 74 -12.74 5.97 3.87
CA VAL A 74 -13.84 5.11 3.41
C VAL A 74 -14.16 4.00 4.41
N THR A 75 -13.13 3.37 4.99
CA THR A 75 -13.31 2.35 6.03
C THR A 75 -14.06 2.91 7.24
N ARG A 76 -13.78 4.16 7.60
CA ARG A 76 -14.37 4.81 8.78
C ARG A 76 -15.76 5.39 8.55
N THR A 77 -16.08 5.80 7.32
CA THR A 77 -17.33 6.48 6.98
C THR A 77 -18.36 5.58 6.31
N VAL A 78 -17.92 4.63 5.48
CA VAL A 78 -18.81 3.81 4.64
C VAL A 78 -18.89 2.36 5.12
N VAL A 79 -17.77 1.76 5.52
CA VAL A 79 -17.71 0.31 5.80
C VAL A 79 -18.31 -0.01 7.18
N PRO A 80 -19.29 -0.95 7.27
CA PRO A 80 -19.87 -1.34 8.55
C PRO A 80 -18.81 -1.93 9.49
N PRO A 81 -18.89 -1.69 10.82
CA PRO A 81 -17.89 -2.11 11.80
C PRO A 81 -17.37 -3.55 11.68
N PRO A 82 -18.20 -4.60 11.47
CA PRO A 82 -17.70 -5.97 11.38
C PRO A 82 -16.77 -6.21 10.17
N TYR A 83 -16.88 -5.41 9.11
CA TYR A 83 -16.12 -5.57 7.87
C TYR A 83 -14.91 -4.64 7.76
N GLN A 84 -14.79 -3.65 8.64
CA GLN A 84 -13.68 -2.69 8.62
C GLN A 84 -12.28 -3.32 8.63
N PRO A 85 -12.01 -4.43 9.35
CA PRO A 85 -10.70 -5.08 9.33
C PRO A 85 -10.33 -5.70 7.98
N ALA A 86 -11.31 -6.03 7.14
CA ALA A 86 -11.05 -6.63 5.83
C ALA A 86 -10.32 -5.67 4.88
N VAL A 87 -10.55 -4.35 5.02
CA VAL A 87 -9.92 -3.34 4.16
C VAL A 87 -8.39 -3.28 4.36
N PRO A 88 -7.85 -3.02 5.57
CA PRO A 88 -6.40 -3.02 5.76
C PRO A 88 -5.78 -4.41 5.56
N ALA A 89 -6.49 -5.50 5.84
CA ALA A 89 -6.02 -6.84 5.55
C ALA A 89 -5.80 -7.06 4.03
N ALA A 90 -6.77 -6.66 3.20
CA ALA A 90 -6.65 -6.75 1.75
C ALA A 90 -5.49 -5.86 1.23
N ILE A 91 -5.35 -4.64 1.74
CA ILE A 91 -4.25 -3.74 1.36
C ILE A 91 -2.90 -4.35 1.74
N ALA A 92 -2.78 -4.95 2.94
CA ALA A 92 -1.57 -5.62 3.39
C ALA A 92 -1.19 -6.80 2.47
N VAL A 93 -2.16 -7.61 2.05
CA VAL A 93 -1.93 -8.71 1.09
C VAL A 93 -1.44 -8.18 -0.25
N VAL A 94 -2.07 -7.13 -0.79
CA VAL A 94 -1.62 -6.49 -2.04
C VAL A 94 -0.20 -5.96 -1.90
N GLY A 95 0.11 -5.30 -0.77
CA GLY A 95 1.46 -4.83 -0.46
C GLY A 95 2.48 -5.95 -0.38
N LEU A 96 2.14 -7.07 0.26
CA LEU A 96 3.01 -8.24 0.36
C LEU A 96 3.35 -8.81 -1.03
N VAL A 97 2.35 -8.96 -1.89
CA VAL A 97 2.53 -9.44 -3.26
C VAL A 97 3.41 -8.46 -4.07
N ALA A 98 3.18 -7.16 -3.93
CA ALA A 98 3.97 -6.14 -4.61
C ALA A 98 5.44 -6.17 -4.17
N VAL A 99 5.70 -6.17 -2.87
CA VAL A 99 7.05 -6.30 -2.30
C VAL A 99 7.73 -7.60 -2.77
N GLY A 100 7.04 -8.73 -2.70
CA GLY A 100 7.57 -10.02 -3.13
C GLY A 100 7.97 -10.03 -4.61
N ASN A 101 7.14 -9.43 -5.47
CA ASN A 101 7.44 -9.28 -6.89
C ASN A 101 8.64 -8.35 -7.13
N ASN A 102 8.69 -7.20 -6.45
CA ASN A 102 9.79 -6.25 -6.59
C ASN A 102 11.11 -6.88 -6.11
N LEU A 103 11.12 -7.58 -4.97
CA LEU A 103 12.29 -8.29 -4.47
C LEU A 103 12.75 -9.40 -5.41
N ARG A 104 11.82 -10.18 -5.98
CA ARG A 104 12.13 -11.20 -6.98
C ARG A 104 12.80 -10.59 -8.22
N VAL A 105 12.35 -9.42 -8.65
CA VAL A 105 12.98 -8.70 -9.77
C VAL A 105 14.37 -8.24 -9.36
N LEU A 106 14.51 -7.55 -8.23
CA LEU A 106 15.79 -7.06 -7.72
C LEU A 106 16.83 -8.18 -7.58
N TRP A 107 16.46 -9.34 -7.04
CA TRP A 107 17.38 -10.49 -6.95
C TRP A 107 17.83 -11.06 -8.31
N ARG A 108 17.14 -10.77 -9.41
CA ARG A 108 17.55 -11.22 -10.75
C ARG A 108 18.50 -10.25 -11.45
N VAL A 109 18.63 -9.04 -10.93
CA VAL A 109 19.37 -7.94 -11.56
C VAL A 109 20.51 -7.40 -10.69
N SER A 110 20.54 -7.76 -9.40
CA SER A 110 21.70 -7.66 -8.50
C SER A 110 22.74 -8.73 -8.80
#